data_AF-A0A4Q5CEM1-F1
#
_entry.id   AF-A0A4Q5CEM1-F1
#
_cell.length_a   1.000
_cell.length_b   1.000
_cell.length_c   1.000
_cell.angle_alpha   90.00
_cell.angle_beta   90.00
_cell.angle_gamma   90.00
#
_symmetry.space_group_name_H-M   'P 1'
#
loop_
_entity.id
_entity.type
_entity.pdbx_description
1 polymer ?
#
loop_
_entity_poly.entity_id
_entity_poly.type
_entity_poly.pdbx_seq_one_letter_code
_entity_poly.pdbx_strand_id
1 'polypeptide(L)' 'MNKILSFLKQSNRYKHLVGGFIVGLPALTPYAALYAAAIAASSLELKDKLRGGRWDWTDWTLTVTGGAIAALIFLVI' A
#
# COMPACT_ATOMS: atom_id res chain seq x y z
N MET A 1 -23.11 -9.08 5.48
CA MET A 1 -21.96 -8.69 4.63
C MET A 1 -20.68 -8.95 5.40
N ASN A 2 -19.68 -9.63 4.82
CA ASN A 2 -18.43 -9.92 5.54
C ASN A 2 -17.76 -8.60 5.95
N LYS A 3 -17.53 -8.41 7.26
CA LYS A 3 -16.99 -7.16 7.83
C LYS A 3 -15.68 -6.72 7.17
N ILE A 4 -14.85 -7.68 6.76
CA ILE A 4 -13.58 -7.45 6.07
C ILE A 4 -13.80 -6.87 4.66
N LEU A 5 -14.73 -7.45 3.90
CA LEU A 5 -15.05 -6.95 2.55
C LEU A 5 -15.69 -5.57 2.59
N SER A 6 -16.53 -5.28 3.58
CA SER A 6 -17.07 -3.92 3.77
C SER A 6 -15.98 -2.93 4.15
N PHE A 7 -15.03 -3.32 5.00
CA PHE A 7 -13.89 -2.49 5.38
C PHE A 7 -13.01 -2.13 4.19
N LEU A 8 -12.68 -3.10 3.33
CA LEU A 8 -11.86 -2.87 2.14
C LEU A 8 -12.58 -2.05 1.05
N LYS A 9 -13.91 -2.13 0.98
CA LYS A 9 -14.71 -1.30 0.05
C LYS A 9 -14.90 0.12 0.55
N GLN A 10 -14.86 0.34 1.87
CA GLN A 10 -14.95 1.68 2.44
C GLN A 10 -13.80 2.55 1.92
N SER A 11 -14.13 3.77 1.46
CA SER A 11 -13.17 4.73 0.90
C SER A 11 -12.33 4.21 -0.28
N ASN A 12 -12.71 3.10 -0.92
CA ASN A 12 -11.87 2.41 -1.91
C ASN A 12 -10.52 1.92 -1.37
N ARG A 13 -10.43 1.59 -0.07
CA ARG A 13 -9.23 1.07 0.61
C ARG A 13 -8.52 -0.08 -0.12
N TYR A 14 -9.28 -0.93 -0.81
CA TYR A 14 -8.70 -2.00 -1.65
C TYR A 14 -7.73 -1.47 -2.73
N LYS A 15 -7.91 -0.24 -3.22
CA LYS A 15 -7.02 0.39 -4.21
C LYS A 15 -5.65 0.72 -3.63
N HIS A 16 -5.56 1.04 -2.34
CA HIS A 16 -4.29 1.25 -1.64
C HIS A 16 -3.51 -0.06 -1.56
N LEU A 17 -4.18 -1.15 -1.18
CA LEU A 17 -3.59 -2.48 -1.15
C LEU A 17 -3.10 -2.94 -2.53
N VAL A 18 -3.94 -2.82 -3.57
CA VAL A 18 -3.58 -3.19 -4.94
C VAL A 18 -2.47 -2.27 -5.49
N GLY A 19 -2.54 -0.96 -5.21
CA GLY A 19 -1.53 0.00 -5.65
C GLY A 19 -0.16 -0.30 -5.04
N GLY A 20 -0.11 -0.58 -3.74
CA GLY A 20 1.11 -1.00 -3.05
C GLY A 20 1.71 -2.29 -3.62
N PHE A 21 0.87 -3.26 -3.96
CA PHE A 21 1.29 -4.50 -4.61
C PHE A 21 1.93 -4.25 -5.97
N ILE A 22 1.28 -3.45 -6.82
CA ILE A 22 1.79 -3.09 -8.16
C ILE A 22 3.12 -2.35 -8.06
N VAL A 23 3.28 -1.43 -7.10
CA VAL A 23 4.54 -0.71 -6.86
C VAL A 23 5.67 -1.65 -6.45
N GLY A 24 5.36 -2.71 -5.70
CA GLY A 24 6.35 -3.70 -5.25
C GLY A 24 6.83 -4.68 -6.33
N LEU A 25 5.99 -5.01 -7.32
CA LEU A 25 6.32 -5.97 -8.39
C LEU A 25 7.57 -5.62 -9.24
N PRO A 26 7.80 -4.38 -9.70
CA PRO A 26 9.00 -4.07 -10.48
C PRO A 26 10.29 -4.00 -9.64
N ALA A 27 10.22 -4.21 -8.32
CA ALA A 27 11.35 -4.01 -7.44
C ALA A 27 12.37 -5.16 -7.42
N LEU A 28 12.00 -6.35 -7.94
CA LEU A 28 12.84 -7.54 -8.15
C LEU A 28 13.52 -8.14 -6.90
N THR A 29 13.46 -7.47 -5.75
CA THR A 29 13.96 -7.94 -4.47
C THR A 29 12.95 -7.64 -3.37
N PRO A 30 12.88 -8.47 -2.31
CA PRO A 30 11.95 -8.24 -1.20
C PRO A 30 12.16 -6.90 -0.51
N TYR A 31 13.43 -6.52 -0.30
CA TYR A 31 13.79 -5.24 0.31
C TYR A 31 13.34 -4.05 -0.53
N ALA A 32 13.63 -4.07 -1.84
CA ALA A 32 13.24 -2.97 -2.71
C ALA A 32 11.71 -2.87 -2.85
N ALA A 33 10.98 -3.99 -2.83
CA ALA A 33 9.52 -4.00 -2.89
C ALA A 33 8.89 -3.28 -1.68
N LEU A 34 9.35 -3.60 -0.46
CA LEU A 34 8.92 -2.93 0.76
C LEU A 34 9.30 -1.46 0.78
N TYR A 35 10.54 -1.15 0.40
CA TYR A 35 11.05 0.22 0.36
C TYR A 35 10.27 1.10 -0.63
N ALA A 36 10.05 0.61 -1.85
CA ALA A 36 9.28 1.33 -2.87
C ALA A 36 7.83 1.56 -2.43
N ALA A 37 7.18 0.56 -1.84
CA ALA A 37 5.82 0.69 -1.33
C ALA A 37 5.72 1.68 -0.16
N ALA A 38 6.70 1.70 0.76
CA ALA A 38 6.75 2.66 1.85
C ALA A 38 6.98 4.10 1.37
N ILE A 39 7.82 4.31 0.36
CA ILE A 39 8.00 5.63 -0.28
C ILE A 39 6.71 6.06 -0.98
N ALA A 40 6.09 5.17 -1.75
CA ALA A 40 4.85 5.48 -2.45
C ALA A 40 3.73 5.84 -1.47
N ALA A 41 3.54 5.04 -0.42
CA ALA A 41 2.57 5.30 0.65
C ALA A 41 2.82 6.66 1.30
N SER A 42 4.07 6.94 1.68
CA SER A 42 4.41 8.20 2.36
C SER A 42 4.27 9.41 1.44
N SER A 43 4.54 9.26 0.15
CA SER A 43 4.37 10.33 -0.85
C SER A 43 2.90 10.66 -1.10
N LEU A 44 2.03 9.65 -1.12
CA LEU A 44 0.58 9.83 -1.26
C LEU A 44 0.00 10.56 -0.05
N GLU A 45 0.36 10.13 1.16
CA GLU A 45 -0.10 10.78 2.39
C GLU A 45 0.47 12.19 2.57
N LEU A 46 1.73 12.43 2.18
CA LEU A 46 2.32 13.76 2.16
C LEU A 46 1.56 14.67 1.18
N LYS A 47 1.27 14.19 -0.04
CA LYS A 47 0.43 14.91 -1.01
C LYS A 47 -0.91 15.30 -0.41
N ASP A 48 -1.57 14.40 0.30
CA ASP A 48 -2.89 14.66 0.87
C ASP A 48 -2.79 15.65 2.05
N LYS A 49 -1.75 15.55 2.88
CA LYS A 49 -1.44 16.55 3.91
C LYS A 49 -1.22 17.94 3.33
N LEU A 50 -0.47 18.06 2.23
CA LEU A 50 -0.20 19.35 1.57
C LEU A 50 -1.46 19.97 0.95
N ARG A 51 -2.47 19.15 0.62
CA ARG A 51 -3.77 19.61 0.10
C ARG A 51 -4.80 19.89 1.19
N GLY A 52 -4.37 19.96 2.46
CA GLY A 52 -5.25 20.20 3.61
C GLY A 52 -5.96 18.95 4.15
N GLY A 53 -5.63 17.77 3.60
CA GLY A 53 -6.09 16.48 4.11
C GLY A 53 -5.40 16.07 5.41
N ARG A 54 -5.95 15.03 6.04
CA ARG A 54 -5.32 14.39 7.21
C ARG A 54 -4.51 13.19 6.74
N TRP A 55 -3.45 12.88 7.47
CA TRP A 55 -2.70 11.66 7.24
C TRP A 55 -3.57 10.46 7.64
N ASP A 56 -3.85 9.55 6.71
CA ASP A 56 -4.61 8.33 6.96
C ASP A 56 -3.66 7.14 7.11
N TRP A 57 -3.43 6.76 8.37
CA TRP A 57 -2.63 5.58 8.69
C TRP A 57 -3.20 4.28 8.11
N THR A 58 -4.50 4.21 7.89
CA THR A 58 -5.15 3.03 7.30
C THR A 58 -4.74 2.89 5.84
N ASP A 59 -4.79 3.97 5.08
CA ASP A 59 -4.45 3.97 3.66
C ASP A 59 -2.95 3.79 3.45
N TRP A 60 -2.13 4.38 4.33
CA TRP A 60 -0.69 4.13 4.39
C TRP A 60 -0.36 2.64 4.67
N THR A 61 -0.93 2.07 5.73
CA THR A 61 -0.66 0.67 6.11
C THR A 61 -1.14 -0.31 5.07
N LEU A 62 -2.28 -0.06 4.42
CA LEU A 62 -2.76 -0.88 3.30
C LEU A 62 -1.81 -0.85 2.12
N THR A 63 -1.27 0.33 1.78
CA THR A 63 -0.29 0.48 0.70
C THR A 63 1.00 -0.28 1.01
N VAL A 64 1.55 -0.14 2.23
CA VAL A 64 2.75 -0.88 2.65
C VAL A 64 2.48 -2.38 2.68
N THR A 65 1.31 -2.81 3.14
CA THR A 65 0.90 -4.22 3.16
C THR A 65 0.84 -4.80 1.75
N GLY A 66 0.37 -4.03 0.76
CA GLY A 66 0.39 -4.42 -0.64
C GLY A 66 1.81 -4.72 -1.13
N GLY A 67 2.75 -3.82 -0.82
CA GLY A 67 4.17 -4.02 -1.11
C GLY A 67 4.78 -5.22 -0.39
N ALA A 68 4.38 -5.47 0.85
CA ALA A 68 4.82 -6.65 1.60
C ALA A 68 4.37 -7.95 0.95
N ILE A 69 3.16 -8.00 0.39
CA ILE A 69 2.68 -9.17 -0.38
C ILE A 69 3.56 -9.38 -1.62
N ALA A 70 3.94 -8.31 -2.34
CA ALA A 70 4.87 -8.42 -3.46
C ALA A 70 6.27 -8.89 -3.00
N ALA A 71 6.76 -8.38 -1.87
CA ALA A 71 8.03 -8.81 -1.29
C ALA A 71 8.06 -10.30 -0.94
N LEU A 72 6.94 -10.85 -0.44
CA LEU A 72 6.81 -12.29 -0.16
C LEU A 72 6.92 -13.14 -1.43
N ILE A 73 6.44 -12.65 -2.59
CA ILE A 73 6.60 -13.36 -3.87
C ILE A 73 8.09 -13.53 -4.20
N PHE A 74 8.89 -12.48 -4.03
CA PHE A 74 10.34 -12.53 -4.26
C PHE A 74 11.14 -13.29 -3.20
N LEU A 75 10.52 -13.70 -2.08
CA LEU A 75 11.16 -14.58 -1.10
C LEU A 75 10.93 -16.07 -1.43
N VAL A 76 9.94 -16.37 -2.25
CA VAL A 76 9.54 -17.75 -2.59
C VAL A 76 10.08 -18.18 -3.96
N ILE A 77 10.36 -17.21 -4.85
CA ILE A 77 10.98 -17.40 -6.17
C ILE A 77 12.49 -17.22 -6.05
#